data_AF-A0A7X8WS20-F1
#
_entry.id   AF-A0A7X8WS20-F1
#
_cell.length_a   1.000
_cell.length_b   1.000
_cell.length_c   1.000
_cell.angle_alpha   90.00
_cell.angle_beta   90.00
_cell.angle_gamma   90.00
#
_symmetry.space_group_name_H-M   'P 1'
#
loop_
_entity.id
_entity.type
_entity.pdbx_description
1 polymer ?
#
loop_
_entity_poly.entity_id
_entity_poly.type
_entity_poly.pdbx_seq_one_letter_code
_entity_poly.pdbx_strand_id
1 'polypeptide(L)'
;KTADKEYEEQKERVSEVTADTGSSWGLVAPINSYQTSGFGWRPTPAGTYDYGGSGGYVHTGIDYGGGCGLPIKAARSGKVINADWAVSTSGRRVVIDHGSVNGSLLATKYHHMTRYVVSPGQSVSQGQVIGYTGTTGNSTGCHLHFETLINGEPRNPANYL
;
A
#
# COMPACT_ATOMS: atom_id res chain seq x y z
N LYS A 1 -39.67 18.10 -17.30
CA LYS A 1 -38.66 17.42 -18.14
C LYS A 1 -37.25 18.02 -18.01
N THR A 2 -37.10 19.23 -17.46
CA THR A 2 -35.81 19.92 -17.30
C THR A 2 -35.12 19.63 -15.95
N ALA A 3 -35.88 19.53 -14.85
CA ALA A 3 -35.32 19.30 -13.51
C ALA A 3 -34.59 17.95 -13.34
N ASP A 4 -35.09 16.87 -13.94
CA ASP A 4 -34.47 15.54 -13.83
C ASP A 4 -33.12 15.47 -14.57
N LYS A 5 -33.00 16.20 -15.68
CA LYS A 5 -31.77 16.26 -16.47
C LYS A 5 -30.70 17.08 -15.74
N GLU A 6 -31.12 18.19 -15.13
CA GLU A 6 -30.25 19.04 -14.32
C GLU A 6 -29.75 18.31 -13.06
N TYR A 7 -30.59 17.46 -12.46
CA TYR A 7 -30.20 16.61 -11.33
C TYR A 7 -29.16 15.56 -11.71
N GLU A 8 -29.35 14.85 -12.83
CA GLU A 8 -28.38 13.84 -13.27
C GLU A 8 -27.06 14.48 -13.76
N GLU A 9 -27.11 15.63 -14.44
CA GLU A 9 -25.91 16.39 -14.81
C GLU A 9 -25.16 16.90 -13.57
N GLN A 10 -25.88 17.32 -12.51
CA GLN A 10 -25.26 17.72 -11.25
C GLN A 10 -24.66 16.52 -10.51
N LYS A 11 -25.31 15.35 -10.54
CA LYS A 11 -24.81 14.12 -9.92
C LYS A 11 -23.58 13.58 -10.65
N GLU A 12 -23.55 13.64 -11.98
CA GLU A 12 -22.36 13.32 -12.78
C GLU A 12 -21.22 14.29 -12.46
N ARG A 13 -21.48 15.60 -12.44
CA ARG A 13 -20.47 16.61 -12.08
C ARG A 13 -19.95 16.46 -10.65
N VAL A 14 -20.81 16.13 -9.69
CA VAL A 14 -20.39 15.84 -8.31
C VAL A 14 -19.58 14.54 -8.26
N SER A 15 -19.96 13.50 -9.02
CA SER A 15 -19.18 12.26 -9.11
C SER A 15 -17.78 12.48 -9.74
N GLU A 16 -17.68 13.35 -10.74
CA GLU A 16 -16.43 13.75 -11.38
C GLU A 16 -15.54 14.58 -10.44
N VAL A 17 -16.13 15.55 -9.71
CA VAL A 17 -15.41 16.41 -8.77
C VAL A 17 -14.98 15.66 -7.51
N THR A 18 -15.74 14.66 -7.05
CA THR A 18 -15.34 13.81 -5.90
C THR A 18 -14.28 12.76 -6.25
N ALA A 19 -14.02 12.52 -7.54
CA ALA A 19 -12.97 11.59 -7.97
C ALA A 19 -11.56 12.22 -7.89
N ASP A 20 -11.45 13.55 -7.83
CA ASP A 20 -10.19 14.29 -8.04
C ASP A 20 -9.69 15.03 -6.77
N THR A 21 -9.73 14.36 -5.62
CA THR A 21 -8.91 14.75 -4.45
C THR A 21 -7.74 13.81 -4.21
N GLY A 22 -7.50 12.88 -5.14
CA GLY A 22 -6.43 11.89 -5.05
C GLY A 22 -5.09 12.46 -5.50
N SER A 23 -4.01 11.91 -4.96
CA SER A 23 -2.66 12.07 -5.51
C SER A 23 -2.68 11.98 -7.05
N SER A 24 -1.82 12.73 -7.73
CA SER A 24 -1.65 12.63 -9.20
C SER A 24 -1.20 11.23 -9.67
N TRP A 25 -0.83 10.37 -8.72
CA TRP A 25 -0.51 8.96 -8.92
C TRP A 25 -1.69 8.02 -8.64
N GLY A 26 -2.86 8.55 -8.28
CA GLY A 26 -4.08 7.81 -8.01
C GLY A 26 -3.94 6.75 -6.92
N LEU A 27 -2.98 6.89 -5.99
CA LEU A 27 -2.93 6.06 -4.79
C LEU A 27 -3.79 6.68 -3.70
N VAL A 28 -4.37 5.84 -2.85
CA VAL A 28 -5.02 6.22 -1.60
C VAL A 28 -4.38 5.46 -0.45
N ALA A 29 -4.53 5.97 0.78
CA ALA A 29 -4.04 5.31 1.97
C ALA A 29 -4.54 3.84 2.03
N PRO A 30 -3.63 2.86 2.19
CA PRO A 30 -3.97 1.43 2.11
C PRO A 30 -4.68 0.93 3.39
N ILE A 31 -4.75 1.75 4.43
CA ILE A 31 -5.31 1.39 5.71
C ILE A 31 -5.88 2.65 6.38
N ASN A 32 -6.98 2.50 7.10
CA ASN A 32 -7.52 3.57 7.94
C ASN A 32 -6.83 3.54 9.31
N SER A 33 -5.61 4.08 9.37
CA SER A 33 -4.77 4.14 10.58
C SER A 33 -3.76 5.28 10.48
N TYR A 34 -2.86 5.39 11.45
CA TYR A 34 -1.81 6.42 11.52
C TYR A 34 -0.43 5.86 11.20
N GLN A 35 0.42 6.70 10.60
CA GLN A 35 1.81 6.37 10.33
C GLN A 35 2.62 6.31 11.64
N THR A 36 3.39 5.25 11.83
CA THR A 36 4.28 5.04 12.98
C THR A 36 5.76 5.19 12.63
N SER A 37 6.15 4.97 11.37
CA SER A 37 7.53 5.17 10.91
C SER A 37 7.56 5.67 9.46
N GLY A 38 8.46 6.62 9.18
CA GLY A 38 8.67 7.19 7.85
C GLY A 38 9.66 6.42 6.99
N PHE A 39 9.71 6.76 5.70
CA PHE A 39 10.71 6.30 4.74
C PHE A 39 12.10 6.92 5.04
N GLY A 40 13.17 6.18 4.77
CA GLY A 40 14.54 6.70 4.83
C GLY A 40 15.45 5.94 5.79
N TRP A 41 16.67 6.43 5.97
CA TRP A 41 17.67 5.76 6.81
C TRP A 41 17.21 5.71 8.28
N ARG A 42 17.33 4.52 8.89
CA ARG A 42 17.11 4.33 10.32
C ARG A 42 18.08 3.28 10.91
N PRO A 43 18.38 3.37 12.21
CA PRO A 43 19.02 2.27 12.94
C PRO A 43 18.17 0.99 12.88
N THR A 44 18.80 -0.18 12.97
CA THR A 44 18.08 -1.45 13.02
C THR A 44 17.19 -1.49 14.26
N PRO A 45 15.86 -1.67 14.12
CA PRO A 45 14.98 -1.76 15.28
C PRO A 45 15.36 -2.92 16.20
N ALA A 46 15.35 -2.67 17.51
CA ALA A 46 15.59 -3.72 18.50
C ALA A 46 14.60 -4.89 18.31
N GLY A 47 15.10 -6.12 18.38
CA GLY A 47 14.31 -7.34 18.16
C GLY A 47 14.10 -7.72 16.68
N THR A 48 14.71 -6.99 15.74
CA THR A 48 14.75 -7.37 14.31
C THR A 48 16.13 -7.82 13.88
N TYR A 49 16.18 -8.58 12.79
CA TYR A 49 17.44 -9.02 12.18
C TYR A 49 18.10 -7.86 11.43
N ASP A 50 19.39 -7.65 11.72
CA ASP A 50 20.28 -6.79 10.95
C ASP A 50 20.92 -7.61 9.81
N TYR A 51 20.26 -7.68 8.66
CA TYR A 51 20.76 -8.47 7.52
C TYR A 51 22.12 -7.99 7.00
N GLY A 52 22.45 -6.71 7.17
CA GLY A 52 23.69 -6.11 6.67
C GLY A 52 24.80 -6.00 7.71
N GLY A 53 24.53 -6.34 8.98
CA GLY A 53 25.46 -6.16 10.10
C GLY A 53 25.94 -4.72 10.30
N SER A 54 25.26 -3.74 9.70
CA SER A 54 25.70 -2.35 9.62
C SER A 54 25.07 -1.47 10.70
N GLY A 55 24.22 -2.04 11.56
CA GLY A 55 23.50 -1.34 12.61
C GLY A 55 22.33 -0.47 12.11
N GLY A 56 22.05 -0.46 10.81
CA GLY A 56 20.98 0.33 10.21
C GLY A 56 20.78 0.04 8.73
N TYR A 57 19.66 0.54 8.19
CA TYR A 57 19.26 0.35 6.80
C TYR A 57 18.32 1.48 6.35
N VAL A 58 18.10 1.57 5.03
CA VAL A 58 17.07 2.44 4.47
C VAL A 58 15.71 1.75 4.56
N HIS A 59 14.81 2.31 5.35
CA HIS A 59 13.42 1.92 5.39
C HIS A 59 12.72 2.30 4.07
N THR A 60 12.39 1.29 3.26
CA THR A 60 11.93 1.41 1.87
C THR A 60 10.45 1.78 1.72
N GLY A 61 9.76 2.01 2.83
CA GLY A 61 8.34 2.32 2.86
C GLY A 61 7.96 3.17 4.08
N ILE A 62 6.67 3.17 4.38
CA ILE A 62 6.12 3.74 5.62
C ILE A 62 5.41 2.64 6.40
N ASP A 63 5.49 2.73 7.73
CA ASP A 63 4.79 1.81 8.62
C ASP A 63 3.52 2.46 9.14
N TYR A 64 2.40 1.74 9.08
CA TYR A 64 1.13 2.09 9.70
C TYR A 64 0.84 1.19 10.89
N GLY A 65 0.58 1.79 12.06
CA GLY A 65 0.23 1.08 13.28
C GLY A 65 -1.24 0.69 13.36
N GLY A 66 -1.73 0.41 14.57
CA GLY A 66 -3.16 0.21 14.86
C GLY A 66 -3.56 -1.21 15.27
N GLY A 67 -2.61 -2.15 15.35
CA GLY A 67 -2.85 -3.51 15.82
C GLY A 67 -3.00 -4.54 14.70
N CYS A 68 -3.08 -5.83 15.08
CA CYS A 68 -3.21 -6.95 14.15
C CYS A 68 -4.66 -7.09 13.67
N GLY A 69 -4.85 -7.58 12.45
CA GLY A 69 -6.19 -7.89 11.91
C GLY A 69 -6.93 -6.70 11.32
N LEU A 70 -6.30 -5.52 11.21
CA LEU A 70 -6.90 -4.38 10.51
C LEU A 70 -6.93 -4.67 9.00
N PRO A 71 -8.03 -4.32 8.29
CA PRO A 71 -8.15 -4.56 6.86
C PRO A 71 -7.16 -3.70 6.08
N ILE A 72 -6.34 -4.35 5.26
CA ILE A 72 -5.43 -3.72 4.30
C ILE A 72 -6.14 -3.69 2.95
N LYS A 73 -6.16 -2.52 2.31
CA LYS A 73 -6.82 -2.24 1.04
C LYS A 73 -5.79 -1.98 -0.05
N ALA A 74 -6.13 -2.34 -1.28
CA ALA A 74 -5.34 -1.95 -2.45
C ALA A 74 -5.34 -0.42 -2.58
N ALA A 75 -4.16 0.19 -2.55
CA ALA A 75 -3.97 1.63 -2.68
C ALA A 75 -4.43 2.16 -4.05
N ARG A 76 -4.43 1.31 -5.09
CA ARG A 76 -4.95 1.60 -6.42
C ARG A 76 -5.38 0.31 -7.10
N SER A 77 -6.28 0.39 -8.07
CA SER A 77 -6.63 -0.76 -8.91
C SER A 77 -5.40 -1.32 -9.63
N GLY A 78 -5.34 -2.63 -9.83
CA GLY A 78 -4.18 -3.25 -10.47
C GLY A 78 -4.28 -4.77 -10.50
N LYS A 79 -3.16 -5.40 -10.85
CA LYS A 79 -3.02 -6.85 -10.89
C LYS A 79 -2.09 -7.32 -9.78
N VAL A 80 -2.54 -8.28 -8.98
CA VAL A 80 -1.70 -8.93 -7.97
C VAL A 80 -0.63 -9.74 -8.69
N ILE A 81 0.64 -9.39 -8.49
CA ILE A 81 1.78 -10.11 -9.06
C ILE A 81 2.41 -11.07 -8.05
N ASN A 82 2.27 -10.78 -6.75
CA ASN A 82 2.67 -11.68 -5.66
C ASN A 82 1.63 -11.68 -4.55
N ALA A 83 1.34 -12.86 -4.01
CA ALA A 83 0.67 -13.07 -2.73
C ALA A 83 1.33 -14.31 -2.11
N ASP A 84 2.43 -14.09 -1.39
CA ASP A 84 3.40 -15.13 -1.03
C ASP A 84 3.96 -14.97 0.39
N TRP A 85 4.82 -15.92 0.78
CA TRP A 85 5.63 -15.86 1.98
C TRP A 85 7.08 -15.50 1.61
N ALA A 86 7.48 -14.26 1.87
CA ALA A 86 8.84 -13.80 1.71
C ALA A 86 9.65 -14.11 2.98
N VAL A 87 10.27 -15.30 2.95
CA VAL A 87 11.06 -15.89 4.05
C VAL A 87 12.05 -14.88 4.61
N SER A 88 12.09 -14.79 5.95
CA SER A 88 13.04 -13.98 6.70
C SER A 88 13.13 -12.52 6.25
N THR A 89 12.07 -11.91 5.71
CA THR A 89 12.05 -10.47 5.44
C THR A 89 10.64 -9.92 5.67
N SER A 90 9.77 -10.03 4.67
CA SER A 90 8.46 -9.39 4.66
C SER A 90 7.37 -10.23 5.31
N GLY A 91 7.63 -11.53 5.56
CA GLY A 91 6.59 -12.46 5.99
C GLY A 91 5.54 -12.64 4.89
N ARG A 92 4.26 -12.69 5.25
CA ARG A 92 3.18 -12.70 4.24
C ARG A 92 3.08 -11.33 3.59
N ARG A 93 3.13 -11.33 2.26
CA ARG A 93 3.14 -10.10 1.47
C ARG A 93 2.20 -10.19 0.27
N VAL A 94 1.64 -9.05 -0.10
CA VAL A 94 1.01 -8.83 -1.41
C VAL A 94 1.80 -7.77 -2.18
N VAL A 95 1.92 -7.95 -3.49
CA VAL A 95 2.46 -6.94 -4.41
C VAL A 95 1.46 -6.74 -5.55
N ILE A 96 1.13 -5.49 -5.84
CA ILE A 96 0.19 -5.11 -6.89
C ILE A 96 0.94 -4.27 -7.92
N ASP A 97 0.86 -4.67 -9.18
CA ASP A 97 1.25 -3.89 -10.34
C ASP A 97 0.07 -3.02 -10.79
N HIS A 98 0.31 -1.72 -10.94
CA HIS A 98 -0.69 -0.74 -11.36
C HIS A 98 -0.49 -0.28 -12.81
N GLY A 99 0.48 -0.85 -13.53
CA GLY A 99 0.82 -0.47 -14.90
C GLY A 99 1.57 0.86 -14.98
N SER A 100 1.47 1.50 -16.16
CA SER A 100 2.09 2.80 -16.42
C SER A 100 1.22 3.95 -15.92
N VAL A 101 1.81 4.82 -15.10
CA VAL A 101 1.19 6.01 -14.51
C VAL A 101 2.17 7.16 -14.65
N ASN A 102 1.74 8.28 -15.22
CA ASN A 102 2.61 9.44 -15.47
C ASN A 102 3.91 9.05 -16.23
N GLY A 103 3.80 8.09 -17.16
CA GLY A 103 4.91 7.59 -17.95
C GLY A 103 5.89 6.67 -17.20
N SER A 104 5.61 6.28 -15.95
CA SER A 104 6.45 5.38 -15.14
C SER A 104 5.67 4.17 -14.68
N LEU A 105 6.35 3.03 -14.51
CA LEU A 105 5.74 1.83 -13.94
C LEU A 105 5.50 2.03 -12.45
N LEU A 106 4.28 1.77 -12.00
CA LEU A 106 3.88 1.92 -10.59
C LEU A 106 3.54 0.55 -10.00
N ALA A 107 4.13 0.23 -8.86
CA ALA A 107 3.76 -0.93 -8.05
C ALA A 107 3.68 -0.57 -6.57
N THR A 108 2.89 -1.33 -5.82
CA THR A 108 2.81 -1.21 -4.35
C THR A 108 3.03 -2.55 -3.67
N LYS A 109 3.67 -2.53 -2.51
CA LYS A 109 3.86 -3.73 -1.67
C LYS A 109 3.28 -3.54 -0.28
N TYR A 110 2.77 -4.63 0.26
CA TYR A 110 2.06 -4.68 1.53
C TYR A 110 2.59 -5.87 2.34
N HIS A 111 3.26 -5.61 3.45
CA HIS A 111 4.06 -6.62 4.15
C HIS A 111 3.49 -6.95 5.54
N HIS A 112 4.14 -7.91 6.20
CA HIS A 112 3.92 -8.32 7.59
C HIS A 112 2.51 -8.84 7.89
N MET A 113 1.73 -9.24 6.88
CA MET A 113 0.32 -9.59 7.04
C MET A 113 0.11 -10.81 7.94
N THR A 114 -1.01 -10.84 8.69
CA THR A 114 -1.49 -12.10 9.28
C THR A 114 -1.95 -13.06 8.20
N ARG A 115 -2.65 -12.55 7.18
CA ARG A 115 -3.11 -13.29 5.99
C ARG A 115 -3.39 -12.32 4.83
N TYR A 116 -3.23 -12.81 3.61
CA TYR A 116 -3.78 -12.20 2.40
C TYR A 116 -5.06 -12.92 1.97
N VAL A 117 -5.93 -12.23 1.22
CA VAL A 117 -7.20 -12.76 0.70
C VAL A 117 -7.32 -12.61 -0.82
N VAL A 118 -6.18 -12.50 -1.48
CA VAL A 118 -6.04 -12.42 -2.94
C VAL A 118 -4.98 -13.40 -3.42
N SER A 119 -4.92 -13.64 -4.72
CA SER A 119 -3.97 -14.58 -5.34
C SER A 119 -3.22 -13.96 -6.52
N PRO A 120 -2.01 -14.44 -6.87
CA PRO A 120 -1.31 -13.96 -8.05
C PRO A 120 -2.16 -14.10 -9.31
N GLY A 121 -2.11 -13.09 -10.18
CA GLY A 121 -2.93 -13.01 -11.40
C GLY A 121 -4.28 -12.32 -11.21
N GLN A 122 -4.78 -12.18 -9.98
CA GLN A 122 -6.06 -11.56 -9.69
C GLN A 122 -6.03 -10.04 -9.94
N SER A 123 -7.04 -9.51 -10.63
CA SER A 123 -7.30 -8.08 -10.68
C SER A 123 -8.02 -7.61 -9.42
N VAL A 124 -7.60 -6.48 -8.87
CA VAL A 124 -8.20 -5.86 -7.68
C VAL A 124 -8.56 -4.42 -7.97
N SER A 125 -9.65 -3.94 -7.36
CA SER A 125 -10.06 -2.54 -7.42
C SER A 125 -9.41 -1.73 -6.30
N GLN A 126 -9.19 -0.44 -6.52
CA GLN A 126 -8.79 0.48 -5.45
C GLN A 126 -9.76 0.37 -4.26
N GLY A 127 -9.23 0.34 -3.04
CA GLY A 127 -10.02 0.20 -1.82
C GLY A 127 -10.48 -1.24 -1.52
N GLN A 128 -10.29 -2.19 -2.43
CA GLN A 128 -10.61 -3.60 -2.17
C GLN A 128 -9.69 -4.17 -1.08
N VAL A 129 -10.27 -4.91 -0.13
CA VAL A 129 -9.49 -5.60 0.91
C VAL A 129 -8.65 -6.71 0.27
N ILE A 130 -7.34 -6.68 0.55
CA ILE A 130 -6.36 -7.63 0.02
C ILE A 130 -5.70 -8.49 1.11
N GLY A 131 -5.84 -8.10 2.38
CA GLY A 131 -5.26 -8.81 3.50
C GLY A 131 -5.51 -8.08 4.82
N TYR A 132 -4.79 -8.51 5.85
CA TYR A 132 -4.94 -7.98 7.20
C TYR A 132 -3.59 -7.80 7.87
N THR A 133 -3.45 -6.71 8.64
CA THR A 133 -2.20 -6.38 9.35
C THR A 133 -1.75 -7.52 10.27
N GLY A 134 -0.45 -7.60 10.50
CA GLY A 134 0.16 -8.64 11.29
C GLY A 134 1.56 -8.27 11.75
N THR A 135 2.30 -9.29 12.17
CA THR A 135 3.69 -9.15 12.63
C THR A 135 4.59 -10.26 12.08
N THR A 136 4.29 -10.78 10.88
CA THR A 136 5.08 -11.86 10.28
C THR A 136 6.37 -11.34 9.63
N GLY A 137 7.42 -12.16 9.57
CA GLY A 137 8.71 -11.74 9.03
C GLY A 137 9.51 -10.90 10.03
N ASN A 138 10.32 -9.97 9.52
CA ASN A 138 11.17 -9.13 10.32
C ASN A 138 10.40 -7.89 10.82
N SER A 139 9.64 -8.05 11.89
CA SER A 139 8.75 -7.03 12.44
C SER A 139 8.92 -6.92 13.97
N THR A 140 8.78 -5.71 14.50
CA THR A 140 8.77 -5.44 15.95
C THR A 140 7.39 -5.52 16.58
N GLY A 141 6.32 -5.61 15.78
CA GLY A 141 4.94 -5.65 16.28
C GLY A 141 3.90 -5.56 15.17
N CYS A 142 2.62 -5.55 15.54
CA CYS A 142 1.53 -5.51 14.56
C CYS A 142 1.49 -4.18 13.79
N HIS A 143 1.79 -4.22 12.49
CA HIS A 143 1.73 -3.05 11.61
C HIS A 143 1.54 -3.47 10.14
N LEU A 144 1.29 -2.49 9.28
CA LEU A 144 1.47 -2.60 7.83
C LEU A 144 2.74 -1.86 7.45
N HIS A 145 3.71 -2.53 6.84
CA HIS A 145 4.75 -1.86 6.08
C HIS A 145 4.30 -1.75 4.61
N PHE A 146 4.22 -0.51 4.12
CA PHE A 146 3.72 -0.16 2.79
C PHE A 146 4.82 0.49 1.96
N GLU A 147 5.11 -0.09 0.78
CA GLU A 147 6.08 0.45 -0.17
C GLU A 147 5.38 0.93 -1.45
N THR A 148 5.89 2.03 -2.01
CA THR A 148 5.58 2.50 -3.36
C THR A 148 6.84 2.38 -4.21
N LEU A 149 6.71 1.76 -5.38
CA LEU A 149 7.80 1.57 -6.33
C LEU A 149 7.51 2.30 -7.63
N ILE A 150 8.48 3.10 -8.08
CA ILE A 150 8.46 3.78 -9.37
C ILE A 150 9.59 3.22 -10.21
N ASN A 151 9.26 2.60 -11.36
CA ASN A 151 10.22 1.91 -12.23
C ASN A 151 11.06 0.87 -11.48
N GLY A 152 10.45 0.16 -10.53
CA GLY A 152 11.13 -0.87 -9.71
C GLY A 152 11.90 -0.33 -8.50
N GLU A 153 12.03 0.99 -8.34
CA GLU A 153 12.78 1.61 -7.26
C GLU A 153 11.85 2.11 -6.14
N PRO A 154 12.13 1.79 -4.86
CA PRO A 154 11.39 2.35 -3.73
C PRO A 154 11.45 3.89 -3.70
N ARG A 155 10.30 4.49 -3.44
CA ARG A 155 10.15 5.94 -3.23
C ARG A 155 9.33 6.19 -1.98
N ASN A 156 9.55 7.33 -1.33
CA ASN A 156 8.80 7.70 -0.14
C ASN A 156 7.29 7.74 -0.46
N PRO A 157 6.48 6.79 0.07
CA PRO A 157 5.05 6.71 -0.26
C PRO A 157 4.26 7.97 0.08
N ALA A 158 4.70 8.76 1.06
CA ALA A 158 4.05 10.02 1.45
C ALA A 158 4.00 11.06 0.31
N ASN A 159 4.84 10.95 -0.72
CA ASN A 159 4.81 11.83 -1.88
C ASN A 159 3.80 11.39 -2.97
N TYR A 160 3.15 10.23 -2.78
CA TYR A 160 2.32 9.59 -3.79
C TYR A 160 0.92 9.26 -3.28
N LEU A 161 0.64 9.45 -1.99
CA LEU A 161 -0.65 9.20 -1.34
C LEU A 161 -1.51 10.46 -1.26
#